data_AF-A0A9W9WDL3-F1
#
_entry.id   AF-A0A9W9WDL3-F1
#
_cell.length_a   1.000
_cell.length_b   1.000
_cell.length_c   1.000
_cell.angle_alpha   90.00
_cell.angle_beta   90.00
_cell.angle_gamma   90.00
#
_symmetry.space_group_name_H-M   'P 1'
#
loop_
_entity.id
_entity.type
_entity.pdbx_description
1 polymer ?
#
loop_
_entity_poly.entity_id
_entity_poly.type
_entity_poly.pdbx_seq_one_letter_code
_entity_poly.pdbx_strand_id
1 'polypeptide(L)'
;MLAQGPTFTRFSTASIFILLCLFFILYYHPMRQATPEGPSTYDPSREGFQPASPRIPEKIWYKVGPKGLSNQSHEWLHDCLHKNPAHRAQIMTDDTGDQYVQENYGDRPDIVDAYLSLTVPILKADFLRYLLLFAEGGIWADLDVSCGDVPIREWIPETLRAKAGLVVGWEFDVGWGENFIRQFESWTIMAAPGSPHLLVVIDDIMDGIRQKTEEYGVPVSELTLDMTGDVIDFTGPRRLTRGGFEELGIGSQ
;
A
#
# COMPACT_ATOMS: atom_id res chain seq x y z
N MET A 1 -40.58 23.81 -56.08
CA MET A 1 -40.68 24.30 -54.69
C MET A 1 -41.19 23.15 -53.83
N LEU A 2 -40.24 22.39 -53.27
CA LEU A 2 -39.96 22.20 -51.83
C LEU A 2 -40.58 20.90 -51.30
N ALA A 3 -39.71 19.88 -51.21
CA ALA A 3 -39.97 18.59 -50.59
C ALA A 3 -40.13 18.74 -49.08
N GLN A 4 -41.10 18.05 -48.49
CA GLN A 4 -41.29 17.97 -47.05
C GLN A 4 -40.21 17.07 -46.44
N GLY A 5 -39.39 17.63 -45.55
CA GLY A 5 -38.39 16.89 -44.77
C GLY A 5 -39.01 16.07 -43.64
N PRO A 6 -38.27 15.10 -43.07
CA PRO A 6 -38.81 14.19 -42.06
C PRO A 6 -39.06 14.92 -40.73
N THR A 7 -40.21 14.65 -40.13
CA THR A 7 -40.60 15.13 -38.80
C THR A 7 -39.75 14.46 -37.72
N PHE A 8 -38.84 15.22 -37.14
CA PHE A 8 -38.07 14.78 -35.97
C PHE A 8 -38.98 14.79 -34.74
N THR A 9 -39.35 13.62 -34.22
CA THR A 9 -40.04 13.48 -32.94
C THR A 9 -39.15 13.98 -31.82
N ARG A 10 -39.56 15.07 -31.15
CA ARG A 10 -38.87 15.60 -29.97
C ARG A 10 -39.06 14.63 -28.80
N PHE A 11 -38.01 13.90 -28.45
CA PHE A 11 -37.99 13.14 -27.19
C PHE A 11 -37.98 14.12 -26.02
N SER A 12 -38.89 13.93 -25.06
CA SER A 12 -38.90 14.70 -23.82
C SER A 12 -37.61 14.43 -23.04
N THR A 13 -37.06 15.45 -22.38
CA THR A 13 -35.84 15.35 -21.57
C THR A 13 -35.96 14.25 -20.50
N ALA A 14 -37.16 14.02 -19.98
CA ALA A 14 -37.45 12.93 -19.04
C ALA A 14 -37.19 11.54 -19.65
N SER A 15 -37.50 11.33 -20.94
CA SER A 15 -37.29 10.04 -21.62
C SER A 15 -35.81 9.74 -21.84
N ILE A 16 -34.99 10.78 -22.06
CA ILE A 16 -33.53 10.66 -22.18
C ILE A 16 -32.91 10.29 -20.84
N PHE A 17 -33.36 10.90 -19.74
CA PHE A 17 -32.90 10.56 -18.38
C PHE A 17 -33.24 9.12 -17.99
N ILE A 18 -34.45 8.64 -18.30
CA ILE A 18 -34.85 7.25 -18.01
C ILE A 18 -33.97 6.25 -18.77
N LEU A 19 -33.68 6.51 -20.05
CA LEU A 19 -32.82 5.65 -20.86
C LEU A 19 -31.36 5.66 -20.36
N LEU A 20 -30.86 6.80 -19.89
CA LEU A 20 -29.53 6.90 -19.29
C LEU A 20 -29.44 6.17 -17.95
N CYS A 21 -30.47 6.26 -17.09
CA CYS A 21 -30.51 5.50 -15.84
C CYS A 21 -30.58 3.98 -16.08
N LEU A 22 -31.37 3.53 -17.05
CA LEU A 22 -31.44 2.12 -17.43
C LEU A 22 -30.12 1.61 -18.02
N PHE A 23 -29.45 2.42 -18.85
CA PHE A 23 -28.11 2.10 -19.33
C PHE A 23 -27.09 2.02 -18.18
N PHE A 24 -27.16 2.94 -17.21
CA PHE A 24 -26.27 2.93 -16.05
C PHE A 24 -26.49 1.70 -15.17
N ILE A 25 -27.75 1.31 -14.93
CA ILE A 25 -28.08 0.08 -14.19
C ILE A 25 -27.58 -1.15 -14.95
N LEU A 26 -27.79 -1.25 -16.27
CA LEU A 26 -27.39 -2.41 -17.05
C LEU A 26 -25.88 -2.49 -17.32
N TYR A 27 -25.19 -1.35 -17.38
CA TYR A 27 -23.74 -1.27 -17.60
C TYR A 27 -22.93 -1.42 -16.30
N TYR A 28 -23.45 -0.92 -15.16
CA TYR A 28 -22.77 -0.95 -13.86
C TYR A 28 -23.35 -1.93 -12.83
N HIS A 29 -24.38 -2.73 -13.16
CA HIS A 29 -24.59 -3.99 -12.46
C HIS A 29 -23.76 -5.07 -13.18
N PRO A 30 -22.50 -5.32 -12.79
CA PRO A 30 -21.92 -6.61 -13.10
C PRO A 30 -22.87 -7.65 -12.53
N MET A 31 -23.18 -8.66 -13.34
CA MET A 31 -23.89 -9.85 -12.90
C MET A 31 -23.32 -10.28 -11.54
N ARG A 32 -24.13 -10.18 -10.48
CA ARG A 32 -23.98 -11.06 -9.33
C ARG A 32 -24.18 -12.47 -9.87
N GLN A 33 -23.11 -13.11 -10.31
CA GLN A 33 -23.10 -14.56 -10.36
C GLN A 33 -23.21 -15.02 -8.91
N ALA A 34 -24.40 -15.46 -8.53
CA ALA A 34 -24.58 -16.25 -7.33
C ALA A 34 -23.68 -17.48 -7.49
N THR A 35 -22.66 -17.57 -6.65
CA THR A 35 -21.94 -18.82 -6.42
C THR A 35 -22.99 -19.88 -6.06
N PRO A 36 -23.01 -21.06 -6.70
CA PRO A 36 -23.91 -22.11 -6.29
C PRO A 36 -23.54 -22.53 -4.87
N GLU A 37 -24.43 -22.31 -3.90
CA GLU A 37 -24.35 -22.98 -2.60
C GLU A 37 -24.62 -24.47 -2.84
N GLY A 38 -23.56 -25.22 -3.11
CA GLY A 38 -23.60 -26.67 -3.00
C GLY A 38 -23.77 -27.05 -1.52
N PRO A 39 -24.52 -28.12 -1.20
CA PRO A 39 -24.67 -28.57 0.18
C PRO A 39 -23.29 -28.89 0.75
N SER A 40 -22.94 -28.19 1.84
CA SER A 40 -21.74 -28.46 2.64
C SER A 40 -21.80 -29.90 3.13
N THR A 41 -21.05 -30.78 2.48
CA THR A 41 -20.80 -32.13 2.98
C THR A 41 -19.83 -31.97 4.13
N TYR A 42 -20.35 -32.11 5.35
CA TYR A 42 -19.55 -32.16 6.56
C TYR A 42 -18.58 -33.35 6.44
N ASP A 43 -17.30 -33.02 6.29
CA ASP A 43 -16.20 -33.97 6.27
C ASP A 43 -15.61 -34.06 7.69
N PRO A 44 -15.86 -35.16 8.43
CA PRO A 44 -15.37 -35.35 9.79
C PRO A 44 -13.84 -35.49 9.87
N SER A 45 -13.10 -35.56 8.75
CA SER A 45 -11.64 -35.59 8.75
C SER A 45 -10.96 -34.24 9.04
N ARG A 46 -11.73 -33.14 9.14
CA ARG A 46 -11.24 -31.79 9.47
C ARG A 46 -11.14 -31.48 10.97
N GLU A 47 -11.50 -32.41 11.86
CA GLU A 47 -11.20 -32.27 13.29
C GLU A 47 -9.69 -32.41 13.52
N GLY A 48 -8.99 -31.28 13.52
CA GLY A 48 -7.55 -31.24 13.82
C GLY A 48 -6.75 -30.16 13.09
N PHE A 49 -7.33 -29.45 12.12
CA PHE A 49 -6.65 -28.34 11.46
C PHE A 49 -6.68 -27.09 12.36
N GLN A 50 -5.71 -26.99 13.26
CA GLN A 50 -5.38 -25.71 13.90
C GLN A 50 -5.03 -24.74 12.77
N PRO A 51 -5.75 -23.62 12.58
CA PRO A 51 -5.35 -22.63 11.59
C PRO A 51 -3.93 -22.18 11.92
N ALA A 52 -3.03 -22.29 10.94
CA ALA A 52 -1.65 -21.86 11.13
C ALA A 52 -1.63 -20.40 11.58
N SER A 53 -0.84 -20.10 12.61
CA SER A 53 -0.69 -18.73 13.10
C SER A 53 -0.23 -17.81 11.96
N PRO A 54 -0.86 -16.63 11.79
CA PRO A 54 -0.47 -15.70 10.74
C PRO A 54 0.98 -15.26 10.95
N ARG A 55 1.77 -15.23 9.86
CA ARG A 55 3.16 -14.75 9.91
C ARG A 55 3.27 -13.24 10.06
N ILE A 56 2.22 -12.52 9.68
CA ILE A 56 2.16 -11.05 9.71
C ILE A 56 1.45 -10.63 11.00
N PRO A 57 2.12 -9.85 11.87
CA PRO A 57 1.52 -9.33 13.10
C PRO A 57 0.30 -8.44 12.86
N GLU A 58 -0.65 -8.46 13.78
CA GLU A 58 -1.84 -7.58 13.78
C GLU A 58 -1.50 -6.17 14.30
N LYS A 59 -0.43 -5.58 13.78
CA LYS A 59 0.09 -4.25 14.12
C LYS A 59 -0.04 -3.33 12.90
N ILE A 60 -0.58 -2.13 13.09
CA ILE A 60 -0.69 -1.12 12.05
C ILE A 60 0.19 0.07 12.43
N TRP A 61 1.08 0.44 11.53
CA TRP A 61 1.98 1.56 11.61
C TRP A 61 1.40 2.73 10.83
N TYR A 62 1.33 3.88 11.50
CA TYR A 62 1.05 5.18 10.90
C TYR A 62 2.18 6.13 11.22
N LYS A 63 2.36 7.17 10.40
CA LYS A 63 3.31 8.25 10.68
C LYS A 63 2.65 9.60 10.51
N VAL A 64 2.76 10.45 11.52
CA VAL A 64 2.28 11.85 11.50
C VAL A 64 3.41 12.82 11.23
N GLY A 65 3.08 13.90 10.51
CA GLY A 65 3.95 15.08 10.46
C GLY A 65 3.77 15.97 11.70
N PRO A 66 4.46 17.11 11.76
CA PRO A 66 4.41 18.04 12.90
C PRO A 66 3.01 18.57 13.25
N LYS A 67 2.08 18.50 12.30
CA LYS A 67 0.67 18.91 12.51
C LYS A 67 -0.17 17.85 13.22
N GLY A 68 0.38 16.66 13.47
CA GLY A 68 -0.36 15.53 14.02
C GLY A 68 -1.42 15.00 13.05
N LEU A 69 -2.43 14.33 13.60
CA LEU A 69 -3.56 13.81 12.85
C LEU A 69 -4.55 14.92 12.49
N SER A 70 -5.05 14.89 11.26
CA SER A 70 -6.23 15.64 10.87
C SER A 70 -7.51 14.99 11.43
N ASN A 71 -8.64 15.71 11.45
CA ASN A 71 -9.94 15.13 11.81
C ASN A 71 -10.28 13.92 10.90
N GLN A 72 -10.02 14.05 9.60
CA GLN A 72 -10.29 12.99 8.63
C GLN A 72 -9.40 11.76 8.86
N SER A 73 -8.10 11.95 9.11
CA SER A 73 -7.18 10.85 9.46
C SER A 73 -7.58 10.17 10.77
N HIS A 74 -8.06 10.93 11.75
CA HIS A 74 -8.63 10.38 12.98
C HIS A 74 -9.85 9.49 12.71
N GLU A 75 -10.77 9.96 11.86
CA GLU A 75 -11.96 9.20 11.47
C GLU A 75 -11.60 7.91 10.74
N TRP A 76 -10.71 7.97 9.75
CA TRP A 76 -10.25 6.79 9.00
C TRP A 76 -9.52 5.77 9.86
N LEU A 77 -8.61 6.21 10.73
CA LEU A 77 -7.92 5.33 11.66
C LEU A 77 -8.91 4.68 12.64
N HIS A 78 -9.84 5.46 13.21
CA HIS A 78 -10.83 4.94 14.14
C HIS A 78 -11.76 3.93 13.48
N ASP A 79 -12.29 4.21 12.28
CA ASP A 79 -13.11 3.28 11.51
C ASP A 79 -12.35 1.99 11.19
N CYS A 80 -11.07 2.10 10.78
CA CYS A 80 -10.23 0.94 10.52
C CYS A 80 -10.11 0.03 11.75
N LEU A 81 -9.78 0.59 12.93
CA LEU A 81 -9.63 -0.19 14.15
C LEU A 81 -10.97 -0.75 14.66
N HIS A 82 -12.07 -0.02 14.45
CA HIS A 82 -13.40 -0.51 14.79
C HIS A 82 -13.76 -1.76 13.98
N LYS A 83 -13.46 -1.75 12.67
CA LYS A 83 -13.65 -2.90 11.76
C LYS A 83 -12.66 -4.04 12.02
N ASN A 84 -11.50 -3.74 12.62
CA ASN A 84 -10.40 -4.68 12.84
C ASN A 84 -9.98 -4.74 14.33
N PRO A 85 -10.84 -5.21 15.25
CA PRO A 85 -10.62 -5.08 16.70
C PRO A 85 -9.43 -5.88 17.26
N ALA A 86 -8.92 -6.86 16.50
CA ALA A 86 -7.70 -7.59 16.84
C ALA A 86 -6.43 -6.74 16.61
N HIS A 87 -6.49 -5.77 15.68
CA HIS A 87 -5.34 -4.96 15.33
C HIS A 87 -5.05 -3.87 16.37
N ARG A 88 -3.80 -3.47 16.46
CA ARG A 88 -3.35 -2.34 17.28
C ARG A 88 -2.60 -1.34 16.39
N ALA A 89 -2.95 -0.07 16.51
CA ALA A 89 -2.24 1.00 15.82
C ALA A 89 -1.09 1.55 16.67
N GLN A 90 0.03 1.82 16.03
CA GLN A 90 1.13 2.62 16.56
C GLN A 90 1.37 3.80 15.62
N ILE A 91 1.35 5.00 16.19
CA ILE A 91 1.49 6.25 15.45
C ILE A 91 2.87 6.83 15.75
N MET A 92 3.70 6.92 14.72
CA MET A 92 5.04 7.46 14.78
C MET A 92 5.02 8.96 14.52
N THR A 93 5.68 9.73 15.37
CA THR A 93 6.14 11.09 15.08
C THR A 93 7.56 11.06 14.53
N ASP A 94 8.07 12.21 14.05
CA ASP A 94 9.47 12.34 13.65
C ASP A 94 10.43 11.92 14.79
N ASP A 95 10.21 12.42 16.02
CA ASP A 95 11.04 12.08 17.19
C ASP A 95 10.99 10.58 17.54
N THR A 96 9.80 9.98 17.57
CA THR A 96 9.68 8.54 17.89
C THR A 96 10.19 7.65 16.77
N GLY A 97 10.17 8.12 15.51
CA GLY A 97 10.78 7.44 14.39
C GLY A 97 12.30 7.41 14.52
N ASP A 98 12.91 8.55 14.84
CA ASP A 98 14.34 8.67 15.10
C ASP A 98 14.78 7.77 16.27
N GLN A 99 14.06 7.82 17.39
CA GLN A 99 14.31 6.96 18.53
C GLN A 99 14.17 5.48 18.17
N TYR A 100 13.12 5.10 17.44
CA TYR A 100 12.90 3.71 17.04
C TYR A 100 14.05 3.17 16.19
N VAL A 101 14.54 3.95 15.23
CA VAL A 101 15.64 3.53 14.36
C VAL A 101 16.93 3.40 15.18
N GLN A 102 17.23 4.35 16.08
CA GLN A 102 18.39 4.25 16.97
C GLN A 102 18.37 2.99 17.85
N GLU A 103 17.20 2.65 18.40
CA GLU A 103 17.04 1.52 19.32
C GLU A 103 17.08 0.16 18.61
N ASN A 104 16.44 0.04 17.43
CA ASN A 104 16.28 -1.24 16.74
C ASN A 104 17.34 -1.54 15.68
N TYR A 105 18.09 -0.53 15.24
CA TYR A 105 19.15 -0.67 14.22
C TYR A 105 20.53 -0.26 14.76
N GLY A 106 20.73 -0.23 16.09
CA GLY A 106 22.01 0.16 16.69
C GLY A 106 23.21 -0.72 16.30
N ASP A 107 22.98 -1.93 15.79
CA ASP A 107 23.99 -2.82 15.21
C ASP A 107 24.31 -2.52 13.73
N ARG A 108 23.52 -1.64 13.11
CA ARG A 108 23.67 -1.11 11.74
C ARG A 108 23.85 0.41 11.76
N PRO A 109 25.02 0.90 12.21
CA PRO A 109 25.28 2.34 12.31
C PRO A 109 25.17 3.05 10.96
N ASP A 110 25.43 2.37 9.86
CA ASP A 110 25.21 2.89 8.51
C ASP A 110 23.75 3.27 8.26
N ILE A 111 22.79 2.41 8.65
CA ILE A 111 21.35 2.70 8.53
C ILE A 111 20.96 3.84 9.46
N VAL A 112 21.41 3.79 10.71
CA VAL A 112 21.08 4.82 11.72
C VAL A 112 21.58 6.19 11.27
N ASP A 113 22.84 6.29 10.85
CA ASP A 113 23.45 7.54 10.42
C ASP A 113 22.75 8.10 9.17
N ALA A 114 22.47 7.24 8.18
CA ALA A 114 21.77 7.65 6.97
C ALA A 114 20.35 8.14 7.27
N TYR A 115 19.56 7.37 8.03
CA TYR A 115 18.18 7.70 8.36
C TYR A 115 18.07 9.01 9.15
N LEU A 116 18.88 9.18 10.19
CA LEU A 116 18.85 10.38 11.02
C LEU A 116 19.34 11.61 10.26
N SER A 117 20.24 11.44 9.30
CA SER A 117 20.77 12.52 8.47
C SER A 117 19.83 12.96 7.35
N LEU A 118 18.86 12.16 6.94
CA LEU A 118 17.91 12.56 5.89
C LEU A 118 17.08 13.78 6.34
N THR A 119 17.15 14.86 5.56
CA THR A 119 16.41 16.11 5.85
C THR A 119 15.11 16.24 5.06
N VAL A 120 14.95 15.50 3.95
CA VAL A 120 13.74 15.51 3.11
C VAL A 120 12.65 14.63 3.76
N PRO A 121 11.53 15.20 4.25
CA PRO A 121 10.59 14.46 5.09
C PRO A 121 9.94 13.25 4.43
N ILE A 122 9.63 13.32 3.14
CA ILE A 122 8.99 12.20 2.43
C ILE A 122 9.95 11.01 2.27
N LEU A 123 11.22 11.26 1.95
CA LEU A 123 12.23 10.21 1.84
C LEU A 123 12.44 9.50 3.18
N LYS A 124 12.48 10.28 4.27
CA LYS A 124 12.60 9.75 5.63
C LYS A 124 11.37 8.94 6.05
N ALA A 125 10.17 9.37 5.70
CA ALA A 125 8.94 8.62 5.98
C ALA A 125 8.85 7.31 5.18
N ASP A 126 9.18 7.34 3.89
CA ASP A 126 9.25 6.15 3.03
C ASP A 126 10.32 5.17 3.53
N PHE A 127 11.49 5.66 3.97
CA PHE A 127 12.50 4.76 4.51
C PHE A 127 12.05 4.14 5.84
N LEU A 128 11.44 4.94 6.72
CA LEU A 128 10.93 4.47 8.01
C LEU A 128 9.94 3.32 7.85
N ARG A 129 9.02 3.36 6.88
CA ARG A 129 8.04 2.28 6.71
C ARG A 129 8.68 0.93 6.44
N TYR A 130 9.73 0.89 5.62
CA TYR A 130 10.42 -0.37 5.33
C TYR A 130 11.21 -0.86 6.55
N LEU A 131 11.82 0.05 7.32
CA LEU A 131 12.52 -0.30 8.56
C LEU A 131 11.55 -0.87 9.61
N LEU A 132 10.41 -0.22 9.85
CA LEU A 132 9.39 -0.71 10.79
C LEU A 132 8.89 -2.10 10.40
N LEU A 133 8.51 -2.25 9.12
CA LEU A 133 8.00 -3.52 8.60
C LEU A 133 9.05 -4.62 8.55
N PHE A 134 10.32 -4.30 8.29
CA PHE A 134 11.38 -5.29 8.32
C PHE A 134 11.66 -5.77 9.75
N ALA A 135 11.77 -4.86 10.71
CA ALA A 135 12.10 -5.20 12.10
C ALA A 135 10.97 -5.95 12.80
N GLU A 136 9.74 -5.44 12.71
CA GLU A 136 8.61 -5.92 13.50
C GLU A 136 7.45 -6.49 12.66
N GLY A 137 7.50 -6.36 11.34
CA GLY A 137 6.38 -6.72 10.49
C GLY A 137 5.15 -5.85 10.73
N GLY A 138 4.00 -6.39 10.35
CA GLY A 138 2.71 -5.75 10.49
C GLY A 138 2.30 -5.07 9.19
N ILE A 139 1.65 -3.92 9.33
CA ILE A 139 0.98 -3.22 8.24
C ILE A 139 1.40 -1.76 8.30
N TRP A 140 1.94 -1.21 7.23
CA TRP A 140 2.03 0.24 7.06
C TRP A 140 0.77 0.75 6.40
N ALA A 141 0.25 1.89 6.85
CA ALA A 141 -0.79 2.63 6.16
C ALA A 141 -0.51 4.14 6.23
N ASP A 142 -0.60 4.83 5.09
CA ASP A 142 -0.57 6.29 5.07
C ASP A 142 -1.81 6.88 5.75
N LEU A 143 -1.70 8.12 6.24
CA LEU A 143 -2.75 8.77 7.03
C LEU A 143 -4.01 9.14 6.25
N ASP A 144 -3.94 9.08 4.93
CA ASP A 144 -5.04 9.35 4.01
C ASP A 144 -5.67 8.08 3.42
N VAL A 145 -5.38 6.92 4.03
CA VAL A 145 -5.91 5.61 3.64
C VAL A 145 -6.99 5.15 4.62
N SER A 146 -8.15 4.79 4.08
CA SER A 146 -9.20 4.07 4.82
C SER A 146 -9.07 2.56 4.62
N CYS A 147 -9.37 1.74 5.64
CA CYS A 147 -9.31 0.29 5.52
C CYS A 147 -10.46 -0.34 4.70
N GLY A 148 -11.33 0.48 4.10
CA GLY A 148 -12.46 0.02 3.29
C GLY A 148 -13.46 -0.82 4.09
N ASP A 149 -14.24 -1.64 3.37
CA ASP A 149 -15.30 -2.47 3.97
C ASP A 149 -14.86 -3.91 4.24
N VAL A 150 -13.79 -4.37 3.60
CA VAL A 150 -13.27 -5.74 3.75
C VAL A 150 -12.30 -5.79 4.92
N PRO A 151 -12.55 -6.60 5.97
CA PRO A 151 -11.64 -6.73 7.10
C PRO A 151 -10.23 -7.19 6.68
N ILE A 152 -9.19 -6.67 7.35
CA ILE A 152 -7.78 -6.91 7.01
C ILE A 152 -7.42 -8.40 6.99
N ARG A 153 -7.98 -9.19 7.91
CA ARG A 153 -7.75 -10.65 7.99
C ARG A 153 -8.19 -11.41 6.73
N GLU A 154 -9.03 -10.79 5.91
CA GLU A 154 -9.60 -11.34 4.68
C GLU A 154 -8.82 -10.89 3.44
N TRP A 155 -7.85 -9.97 3.57
CA TRP A 155 -6.98 -9.53 2.47
C TRP A 155 -6.04 -10.66 2.00
N ILE A 156 -5.77 -11.64 2.87
CA ILE A 156 -4.96 -12.81 2.53
C ILE A 156 -5.87 -14.03 2.42
N PRO A 157 -5.90 -14.70 1.25
CA PRO A 157 -6.62 -15.96 1.10
C PRO A 157 -6.20 -16.99 2.16
N GLU A 158 -7.16 -17.76 2.68
CA GLU A 158 -6.94 -18.76 3.73
C GLU A 158 -5.75 -19.69 3.45
N THR A 159 -5.63 -20.14 2.20
CA THR A 159 -4.58 -21.05 1.73
C THR A 159 -3.18 -20.44 1.70
N LEU A 160 -3.10 -19.10 1.72
CA LEU A 160 -1.85 -18.33 1.68
C LEU A 160 -1.49 -17.71 3.03
N ARG A 161 -2.40 -17.63 4.00
CA ARG A 161 -2.18 -16.89 5.26
C ARG A 161 -0.95 -17.35 6.06
N ALA A 162 -0.69 -18.66 6.05
CA ALA A 162 0.48 -19.24 6.71
C ALA A 162 1.81 -19.00 5.97
N LYS A 163 1.75 -18.60 4.69
CA LYS A 163 2.90 -18.54 3.78
C LYS A 163 3.28 -17.12 3.41
N ALA A 164 2.31 -16.21 3.34
CA ALA A 164 2.50 -14.82 2.94
C ALA A 164 3.58 -14.14 3.81
N GLY A 165 4.61 -13.63 3.16
CA GLY A 165 5.70 -12.86 3.78
C GLY A 165 5.66 -11.37 3.42
N LEU A 166 5.04 -11.03 2.28
CA LEU A 166 4.77 -9.67 1.82
C LEU A 166 3.42 -9.68 1.10
N VAL A 167 2.60 -8.67 1.35
CA VAL A 167 1.33 -8.41 0.67
C VAL A 167 1.32 -6.93 0.28
N VAL A 168 1.10 -6.68 -1.00
CA VAL A 168 1.07 -5.35 -1.61
C VAL A 168 -0.12 -5.24 -2.56
N GLY A 169 -0.67 -4.05 -2.70
CA GLY A 169 -1.68 -3.73 -3.70
C GLY A 169 -1.06 -3.21 -5.00
N TRP A 170 -1.90 -3.04 -6.02
CA TRP A 170 -1.52 -2.42 -7.28
C TRP A 170 -1.76 -0.92 -7.23
N GLU A 171 -0.73 -0.15 -7.53
CA GLU A 171 -0.92 1.29 -7.71
C GLU A 171 -1.71 1.56 -8.99
N PHE A 172 -2.72 2.43 -8.87
CA PHE A 172 -3.69 2.75 -9.92
C PHE A 172 -4.50 1.55 -10.44
N ASP A 173 -5.02 0.70 -9.54
CA ASP A 173 -5.95 -0.39 -9.89
C ASP A 173 -7.39 0.10 -10.19
N VAL A 174 -7.50 1.01 -11.14
CA VAL A 174 -8.74 1.73 -11.48
C VAL A 174 -9.10 1.62 -12.96
N GLY A 175 -8.48 0.68 -13.69
CA GLY A 175 -8.81 0.38 -15.08
C GLY A 175 -8.43 1.48 -16.08
N TRP A 176 -7.50 2.38 -15.74
CA TRP A 176 -7.10 3.54 -16.55
C TRP A 176 -6.32 3.21 -17.85
N GLY A 177 -6.37 1.96 -18.32
CA GLY A 177 -5.71 1.49 -19.54
C GLY A 177 -4.24 1.08 -19.35
N GLU A 178 -3.43 1.17 -20.40
CA GLU A 178 -2.01 0.75 -20.44
C GLU A 178 -1.02 1.93 -20.38
N ASN A 179 -1.52 3.17 -20.27
CA ASN A 179 -0.69 4.38 -20.37
C ASN A 179 0.02 4.77 -19.06
N PHE A 180 0.04 3.90 -18.07
CA PHE A 180 0.72 4.11 -16.80
C PHE A 180 1.57 2.90 -16.46
N ILE A 181 2.69 3.16 -15.77
CA ILE A 181 3.57 2.10 -15.29
C ILE A 181 2.83 1.38 -14.17
N ARG A 182 2.62 0.07 -14.33
CA ARG A 182 2.10 -0.78 -13.26
C ARG A 182 3.18 -0.96 -12.22
N GLN A 183 2.88 -0.62 -10.99
CA GLN A 183 3.78 -0.74 -9.85
C GLN A 183 2.96 -1.11 -8.62
N PHE A 184 3.62 -1.62 -7.59
CA PHE A 184 2.98 -1.85 -6.30
C PHE A 184 2.73 -0.53 -5.60
N GLU A 185 1.61 -0.42 -4.90
CA GLU A 185 1.38 0.69 -4.00
C GLU A 185 2.33 0.61 -2.79
N SER A 186 2.74 1.77 -2.28
CA SER A 186 3.55 1.86 -1.06
C SER A 186 2.84 2.53 0.11
N TRP A 187 1.62 3.03 -0.11
CA TRP A 187 0.76 3.65 0.91
C TRP A 187 0.02 2.62 1.77
N THR A 188 -0.01 1.34 1.39
CA THR A 188 -0.37 0.21 2.27
C THR A 188 0.47 -1.03 1.94
N ILE A 189 1.16 -1.56 2.95
CA ILE A 189 2.04 -2.73 2.80
C ILE A 189 1.86 -3.62 4.02
N MET A 190 1.67 -4.93 3.83
CA MET A 190 1.73 -5.89 4.93
C MET A 190 2.97 -6.77 4.80
N ALA A 191 3.71 -6.98 5.88
CA ALA A 191 4.91 -7.80 5.86
C ALA A 191 5.09 -8.65 7.12
N ALA A 192 5.68 -9.82 6.93
CA ALA A 192 6.23 -10.60 8.04
C ALA A 192 7.57 -9.97 8.48
N PRO A 193 7.92 -10.04 9.77
CA PRO A 193 9.23 -9.61 10.25
C PRO A 193 10.35 -10.34 9.49
N GLY A 194 11.42 -9.63 9.15
CA GLY A 194 12.57 -10.15 8.41
C GLY A 194 12.27 -10.49 6.94
N SER A 195 11.27 -9.84 6.33
CA SER A 195 10.94 -10.07 4.91
C SER A 195 12.16 -9.82 4.00
N PRO A 196 12.63 -10.81 3.22
CA PRO A 196 13.79 -10.64 2.35
C PRO A 196 13.54 -9.59 1.25
N HIS A 197 12.30 -9.47 0.77
CA HIS A 197 11.92 -8.43 -0.19
C HIS A 197 12.16 -7.02 0.37
N LEU A 198 11.84 -6.81 1.65
CA LEU A 198 12.05 -5.51 2.29
C LEU A 198 13.52 -5.24 2.56
N LEU A 199 14.32 -6.27 2.85
CA LEU A 199 15.76 -6.12 2.97
C LEU A 199 16.40 -5.60 1.68
N VAL A 200 16.02 -6.18 0.53
CA VAL A 200 16.48 -5.71 -0.78
C VAL A 200 16.09 -4.24 -1.00
N VAL A 201 14.87 -3.84 -0.66
CA VAL A 201 14.43 -2.43 -0.77
C VAL A 201 15.25 -1.51 0.14
N ILE A 202 15.52 -1.92 1.38
CA ILE A 202 16.34 -1.17 2.34
C ILE A 202 17.76 -0.99 1.80
N ASP A 203 18.40 -2.07 1.34
CA ASP A 203 19.76 -2.04 0.83
C ASP A 203 19.86 -1.17 -0.44
N ASP A 204 18.87 -1.25 -1.33
CA ASP A 204 18.80 -0.43 -2.56
C ASP A 204 18.55 1.07 -2.26
N ILE A 205 17.79 1.39 -1.21
CA ILE A 205 17.67 2.78 -0.72
C ILE A 205 19.02 3.27 -0.17
N MET A 206 19.70 2.47 0.65
CA MET A 206 21.01 2.81 1.20
C MET A 206 22.06 3.02 0.10
N ASP A 207 22.08 2.15 -0.91
CA ASP A 207 22.93 2.29 -2.08
C ASP A 207 22.58 3.54 -2.89
N GLY A 208 21.28 3.86 -3.06
CA GLY A 208 20.81 5.08 -3.69
C GLY A 208 21.28 6.34 -2.95
N ILE A 209 21.18 6.36 -1.62
CA ILE A 209 21.69 7.45 -0.78
C ILE A 209 23.20 7.61 -0.99
N ARG A 210 23.97 6.52 -0.89
CA ARG A 210 25.43 6.52 -1.12
C ARG A 210 25.76 7.08 -2.51
N GLN A 211 25.13 6.57 -3.56
CA GLN A 211 25.35 7.01 -4.92
C GLN A 211 25.10 8.51 -5.09
N LYS A 212 24.00 9.04 -4.50
CA LYS A 212 23.69 10.46 -4.57
C LYS A 212 24.68 11.32 -3.78
N THR A 213 25.11 10.87 -2.61
CA THR A 213 26.16 11.59 -1.87
C THR A 213 27.49 11.64 -2.62
N GLU A 214 27.87 10.55 -3.31
CA GLU A 214 29.08 10.48 -4.14
C GLU A 214 28.95 11.33 -5.41
N GLU A 215 27.80 11.27 -6.09
CA GLU A 215 27.52 12.03 -7.32
C GLU A 215 27.65 13.54 -7.11
N TYR A 216 27.10 14.05 -6.00
CA TYR A 216 27.10 15.48 -5.70
C TYR A 216 28.25 15.92 -4.79
N GLY A 217 28.98 14.99 -4.17
CA GLY A 217 30.07 15.28 -3.24
C GLY A 217 29.59 15.95 -1.95
N VAL A 218 28.40 15.59 -1.47
CA VAL A 218 27.75 16.17 -0.28
C VAL A 218 27.41 15.10 0.76
N PRO A 219 27.36 15.42 2.06
CA PRO A 219 26.86 14.49 3.06
C PRO A 219 25.36 14.24 2.92
N VAL A 220 24.84 13.16 3.52
CA VAL A 220 23.40 12.81 3.50
C VAL A 220 22.52 13.97 3.97
N SER A 221 22.98 14.73 4.98
CA SER A 221 22.26 15.89 5.53
C SER A 221 22.05 17.04 4.55
N GLU A 222 22.83 17.08 3.47
CA GLU A 222 22.75 18.10 2.43
C GLU A 222 22.04 17.59 1.16
N LEU A 223 21.60 16.33 1.13
CA LEU A 223 20.77 15.82 0.03
C LEU A 223 19.44 16.58 -0.02
N THR A 224 19.14 17.11 -1.20
CA THR A 224 17.86 17.76 -1.50
C THR A 224 17.01 16.91 -2.41
N LEU A 225 15.72 17.24 -2.50
CA LEU A 225 14.80 16.55 -3.40
C LEU A 225 15.26 16.59 -4.87
N ASP A 226 15.82 17.73 -5.30
CA ASP A 226 16.34 17.91 -6.66
C ASP A 226 17.54 16.99 -6.95
N MET A 227 18.36 16.68 -5.94
CA MET A 227 19.50 15.76 -6.07
C MET A 227 19.04 14.30 -6.13
N THR A 228 18.03 13.92 -5.35
CA THR A 228 17.53 12.54 -5.29
C THR A 228 16.70 12.17 -6.51
N GLY A 229 16.12 13.16 -7.20
CA GLY A 229 15.22 12.94 -8.33
C GLY A 229 13.80 12.60 -7.88
N ASP A 230 13.10 11.77 -8.67
CA ASP A 230 11.72 11.39 -8.36
C ASP A 230 11.67 10.51 -7.11
N VAL A 231 10.88 10.93 -6.12
CA VAL A 231 10.63 10.17 -4.87
C VAL A 231 10.09 8.78 -5.19
N ILE A 232 9.26 8.67 -6.24
CA ILE A 232 8.66 7.42 -6.69
C ILE A 232 9.75 6.37 -6.99
N ASP A 233 10.85 6.81 -7.57
CA ASP A 233 12.00 5.97 -7.94
C ASP A 233 13.02 5.81 -6.82
N PHE A 234 13.13 6.81 -5.94
CA PHE A 234 14.19 6.86 -4.94
C PHE A 234 13.85 6.08 -3.65
N THR A 235 12.65 6.26 -3.11
CA THR A 235 12.18 5.58 -1.87
C THR A 235 10.75 5.05 -1.99
N GLY A 236 10.01 5.49 -3.01
CA GLY A 236 8.60 5.24 -3.16
C GLY A 236 8.25 3.93 -3.90
N PRO A 237 7.05 3.89 -4.53
CA PRO A 237 6.44 2.65 -5.01
C PRO A 237 7.22 1.96 -6.13
N ARG A 238 7.93 2.69 -7.00
CA ARG A 238 8.72 2.04 -8.07
C ARG A 238 9.92 1.30 -7.51
N ARG A 239 10.54 1.84 -6.44
CA ARG A 239 11.62 1.15 -5.74
C ARG A 239 11.13 -0.11 -5.02
N LEU A 240 10.00 -0.02 -4.31
CA LEU A 240 9.34 -1.20 -3.72
C LEU A 240 9.06 -2.28 -4.77
N THR A 241 8.55 -1.88 -5.93
CA THR A 241 8.24 -2.79 -7.05
C THR A 241 9.48 -3.50 -7.54
N ARG A 242 10.56 -2.77 -7.80
CA ARG A 242 11.84 -3.34 -8.23
C ARG A 242 12.40 -4.31 -7.19
N GLY A 243 12.51 -3.90 -5.92
CA GLY A 243 13.06 -4.75 -4.86
C GLY A 243 12.22 -6.02 -4.62
N GLY A 244 10.89 -5.92 -4.76
CA GLY A 244 9.99 -7.07 -4.70
C GLY A 244 10.28 -8.12 -5.78
N PHE A 245 10.55 -7.69 -7.01
CA PHE A 245 10.89 -8.60 -8.12
C PHE A 245 12.33 -9.11 -8.09
N GLU A 246 13.28 -8.25 -7.70
CA GLU A 246 14.70 -8.58 -7.64
C GLU A 246 14.98 -9.74 -6.68
N GLU A 247 14.34 -9.74 -5.51
CA GLU A 247 14.44 -10.85 -4.55
C GLU A 247 14.01 -12.20 -5.16
N LEU A 248 12.98 -12.18 -6.02
CA LEU A 248 12.47 -13.38 -6.71
C LEU A 248 13.36 -13.81 -7.88
N GLY A 249 14.46 -13.10 -8.16
CA GLY A 249 15.30 -13.32 -9.34
C GLY A 249 14.64 -12.91 -10.66
N ILE A 250 13.58 -12.09 -10.60
CA ILE A 250 12.86 -11.59 -11.76
C ILE A 250 13.37 -10.17 -12.01
N GLY A 251 14.11 -9.94 -13.09
CA GLY A 251 14.53 -8.59 -13.46
C GLY A 251 13.31 -7.72 -13.75
N SER A 252 13.22 -6.53 -13.14
CA SER A 252 12.22 -5.53 -13.48
C SER A 252 12.51 -5.01 -14.90
N GLN A 253 11.60 -5.22 -15.85
CA GLN A 253 11.65 -4.60 -17.17
C GLN A 253 11.02 -3.20 -17.14
#